data_AF-A0A2E9LW33-F1
#
_entry.id   AF-A0A2E9LW33-F1
#
_cell.length_a   1.000
_cell.length_b   1.000
_cell.length_c   1.000
_cell.angle_alpha   90.00
_cell.angle_beta   90.00
_cell.angle_gamma   90.00
#
_symmetry.space_group_name_H-M   'P 1'
#
loop_
_entity.id
_entity.type
_entity.pdbx_description
1 polymer ?
#
loop_
_entity_poly.entity_id
_entity_poly.type
_entity_poly.pdbx_seq_one_letter_code
_entity_poly.pdbx_strand_id
1 'polypeptide(L)'
;VGQALDAVAARRYDLAARGAQQALALEPSLTSPRFYQGISHLLARRIDDCLNGLEGTFPGVQAMCQHSRGDEAGAMQIIDSLKTTLNSATDPQSHNEMMVYRDIAMFYAWMGNADESLTWLERAFSWSHDAVGSELIDSGIFDRVSEDPNFQSGLQRIRTRIAEKLRQVLAR
;
A
#
# COMPACT_ATOMS: atom_id res chain seq x y z
N VAL A 1 15.92 1.71 3.92
CA VAL A 1 14.52 1.56 3.44
C VAL A 1 14.48 1.17 1.96
N GLY A 2 15.23 1.84 1.07
CA GLY A 2 15.28 1.52 -0.38
C GLY A 2 15.43 0.03 -0.71
N GLN A 3 16.44 -0.66 -0.15
CA GLN A 3 16.68 -2.08 -0.46
C GLN A 3 15.50 -3.03 -0.15
N ALA A 4 14.71 -2.77 0.89
CA ALA A 4 13.56 -3.62 1.22
C ALA A 4 12.40 -3.37 0.25
N LEU A 5 12.15 -2.11 -0.11
CA LEU A 5 11.17 -1.73 -1.12
C LEU A 5 11.53 -2.30 -2.50
N ASP A 6 12.79 -2.13 -2.93
CA ASP A 6 13.30 -2.65 -4.20
C ASP A 6 13.16 -4.18 -4.26
N ALA A 7 13.46 -4.86 -3.16
CA ALA A 7 13.31 -6.31 -3.07
C ALA A 7 11.84 -6.77 -3.09
N VAL A 8 10.90 -6.00 -2.51
CA VAL A 8 9.46 -6.26 -2.64
C VAL A 8 9.02 -6.15 -4.10
N ALA A 9 9.39 -5.06 -4.78
CA ALA A 9 9.06 -4.87 -6.20
C ALA A 9 9.68 -5.98 -7.08
N ALA A 10 10.93 -6.34 -6.80
CA ALA A 10 11.66 -7.41 -7.50
C ALA A 10 11.22 -8.83 -7.11
N ARG A 11 10.15 -9.00 -6.32
CA ARG A 11 9.60 -10.29 -5.89
C ARG A 11 10.56 -11.15 -5.06
N ARG A 12 11.52 -10.50 -4.39
CA ARG A 12 12.51 -11.13 -3.49
C ARG A 12 12.09 -10.95 -2.04
N TYR A 13 10.93 -11.51 -1.68
CA TYR A 13 10.30 -11.26 -0.38
C TYR A 13 11.16 -11.70 0.81
N ASP A 14 11.90 -12.80 0.70
CA ASP A 14 12.82 -13.24 1.75
C ASP A 14 13.97 -12.25 1.96
N LEU A 15 14.48 -11.66 0.88
CA LEU A 15 15.50 -10.63 0.95
C LEU A 15 14.94 -9.35 1.58
N ALA A 16 13.75 -8.93 1.16
CA ALA A 16 13.06 -7.78 1.72
C ALA A 16 12.80 -7.93 3.23
N ALA A 17 12.28 -9.09 3.66
CA ALA A 17 12.04 -9.39 5.08
C ALA A 17 13.34 -9.34 5.90
N ARG A 18 14.42 -9.96 5.40
CA ARG A 18 15.73 -9.92 6.09
C ARG A 18 16.28 -8.50 6.17
N GLY A 19 16.22 -7.73 5.10
CA GLY A 19 16.68 -6.34 5.09
C GLY A 19 15.89 -5.46 6.06
N ALA A 20 14.57 -5.64 6.13
CA ALA A 20 13.72 -4.96 7.10
C ALA A 20 14.06 -5.34 8.54
N GLN A 21 14.25 -6.64 8.83
CA GLN A 21 14.65 -7.12 10.15
C GLN A 21 16.02 -6.56 10.58
N GLN A 22 17.00 -6.51 9.67
CA GLN A 22 18.31 -5.91 9.93
C GLN A 22 18.20 -4.43 10.27
N ALA A 23 17.36 -3.68 9.55
CA ALA A 23 17.13 -2.27 9.84
C ALA A 23 16.51 -2.06 11.23
N LEU A 24 15.54 -2.91 11.63
CA LEU A 24 14.90 -2.84 12.95
C LEU A 24 15.84 -3.25 14.09
N ALA A 25 16.76 -4.18 13.84
CA ALA A 25 17.78 -4.54 14.83
C ALA A 25 18.77 -3.38 15.11
N LEU A 26 18.98 -2.50 14.12
CA LEU A 26 19.83 -1.32 14.25
C LEU A 26 19.09 -0.13 14.87
N GLU A 27 17.85 0.13 14.42
CA GLU A 27 17.01 1.20 14.94
C GLU A 27 15.55 0.71 15.10
N PRO A 28 15.17 0.25 16.30
CA PRO A 28 13.83 -0.30 16.55
C PRO A 28 12.70 0.72 16.42
N SER A 29 12.97 2.02 16.44
CA SER A 29 11.92 3.04 16.30
C SER A 29 11.46 3.28 14.85
N LEU A 30 12.17 2.74 13.85
CA LEU A 30 11.80 2.92 12.45
C LEU A 30 10.45 2.25 12.12
N THR A 31 9.56 3.01 11.48
CA THR A 31 8.23 2.53 11.07
C THR A 31 8.27 1.85 9.70
N SER A 32 8.94 2.44 8.70
CA SER A 32 8.97 1.91 7.33
C SER A 32 9.49 0.46 7.21
N PRO A 33 10.54 0.03 7.93
CA PRO A 33 10.97 -1.36 7.89
C PRO A 33 9.90 -2.33 8.36
N ARG A 34 9.12 -2.02 9.42
CA ARG A 34 8.01 -2.86 9.88
C ARG A 34 6.95 -3.03 8.78
N PHE A 35 6.60 -1.94 8.09
CA PHE A 35 5.68 -1.98 6.95
C PHE A 35 6.15 -2.94 5.86
N TYR A 36 7.41 -2.82 5.42
CA TYR A 36 7.97 -3.70 4.38
C TYR A 36 8.16 -5.14 4.86
N GLN A 37 8.45 -5.34 6.14
CA GLN A 37 8.49 -6.69 6.73
C GLN A 37 7.12 -7.36 6.67
N GLY A 38 6.06 -6.67 7.07
CA GLY A 38 4.68 -7.17 6.99
C GLY A 38 4.26 -7.52 5.57
N ILE A 39 4.51 -6.64 4.60
CA ILE A 39 4.26 -6.91 3.17
C ILE A 39 5.06 -8.11 2.68
N SER A 40 6.34 -8.21 3.06
CA SER A 40 7.18 -9.32 2.65
C SER A 40 6.66 -10.66 3.18
N HIS A 41 6.22 -10.71 4.44
CA HIS A 41 5.60 -11.90 5.02
C HIS A 41 4.27 -12.25 4.33
N LEU A 42 3.41 -11.25 4.08
CA LEU A 42 2.17 -11.42 3.31
C LEU A 42 2.42 -12.07 1.95
N LEU A 43 3.33 -11.46 1.16
CA LEU A 43 3.63 -11.90 -0.20
C LEU A 43 4.38 -13.23 -0.25
N ALA A 44 5.17 -13.55 0.79
CA ALA A 44 5.77 -14.86 0.99
C ALA A 44 4.80 -15.91 1.59
N ARG A 45 3.51 -15.57 1.77
CA ARG A 45 2.47 -16.44 2.35
C ARG A 45 2.76 -16.89 3.79
N ARG A 46 3.59 -16.15 4.52
CA ARG A 46 3.90 -16.36 5.95
C ARG A 46 2.95 -15.54 6.81
N ILE A 47 1.69 -15.96 6.83
CA ILE A 47 0.58 -15.14 7.37
C ILE A 47 0.69 -14.91 8.87
N ASP A 48 1.14 -15.91 9.64
CA ASP A 48 1.34 -15.75 11.08
C ASP A 48 2.48 -14.78 11.39
N ASP A 49 3.60 -14.87 10.67
CA ASP A 49 4.71 -13.92 10.79
C ASP A 49 4.26 -12.49 10.44
N CYS A 50 3.41 -12.34 9.42
CA CYS A 50 2.83 -11.03 9.09
C CYS A 50 2.04 -10.48 10.28
N LEU A 51 1.11 -11.24 10.84
CA LEU A 51 0.22 -10.74 11.90
C LEU A 51 0.99 -10.45 13.19
N ASN A 52 1.97 -11.29 13.53
CA ASN A 52 2.78 -11.11 14.74
C ASN A 52 3.74 -9.91 14.63
N GLY A 53 4.30 -9.65 13.45
CA GLY A 53 5.29 -8.61 13.25
C GLY A 53 4.74 -7.17 13.13
N LEU A 54 3.43 -7.00 13.02
CA LEU A 54 2.83 -5.68 12.80
C LEU A 54 2.61 -4.87 14.08
N GLU A 55 2.56 -5.51 15.26
CA GLU A 55 2.38 -4.83 16.57
C GLU A 55 1.21 -3.81 16.61
N GLY A 56 0.20 -3.98 15.75
CA GLY A 56 -0.92 -3.05 15.59
C GLY A 56 -0.62 -1.75 14.82
N THR A 57 0.53 -1.64 14.14
CA THR A 57 1.05 -0.38 13.57
C THR A 57 0.84 -0.17 12.07
N PHE A 58 0.19 -1.09 11.33
CA PHE A 58 -0.17 -0.89 9.92
C PHE A 58 -1.51 -1.58 9.58
N PRO A 59 -2.65 -0.93 9.84
CA PRO A 59 -3.96 -1.56 9.75
C PRO A 59 -4.31 -2.07 8.34
N GLY A 60 -3.87 -1.41 7.26
CA GLY A 60 -4.08 -1.93 5.91
C GLY A 60 -3.37 -3.26 5.64
N VAL A 61 -2.12 -3.39 6.10
CA VAL A 61 -1.35 -4.65 5.98
C VAL A 61 -1.95 -5.73 6.89
N GLN A 62 -2.38 -5.35 8.09
CA GLN A 62 -3.07 -6.25 9.01
C GLN A 62 -4.34 -6.82 8.38
N ALA A 63 -5.17 -5.98 7.75
CA ALA A 63 -6.38 -6.42 7.07
C ALA A 63 -6.07 -7.40 5.93
N MET A 64 -5.05 -7.15 5.11
CA MET A 64 -4.63 -8.08 4.05
C MET A 64 -4.18 -9.43 4.60
N CYS A 65 -3.46 -9.44 5.73
CA CYS A 65 -3.01 -10.67 6.39
C CYS A 65 -4.15 -11.43 7.08
N GLN A 66 -5.09 -10.73 7.71
CA GLN A 66 -6.31 -11.33 8.27
C GLN A 66 -7.17 -11.97 7.18
N HIS A 67 -7.41 -11.24 6.08
CA HIS A 67 -8.13 -11.78 4.92
C HIS A 67 -7.44 -13.03 4.37
N SER A 68 -6.10 -12.99 4.25
CA SER A 68 -5.31 -14.14 3.79
C SER A 68 -5.34 -15.35 4.73
N ARG A 69 -5.68 -15.15 6.01
CA ARG A 69 -5.92 -16.20 7.01
C ARG A 69 -7.35 -16.75 6.98
N GLY A 70 -8.25 -16.15 6.19
CA GLY A 70 -9.67 -16.51 6.10
C GLY A 70 -10.59 -15.68 7.02
N ASP A 71 -10.06 -14.67 7.70
CA ASP A 71 -10.86 -13.76 8.54
C ASP A 71 -11.30 -12.54 7.72
N GLU A 72 -12.23 -12.77 6.79
CA GLU A 72 -12.74 -11.74 5.89
C GLU A 72 -13.52 -10.65 6.64
N ALA A 73 -14.36 -11.04 7.62
CA ALA A 73 -15.15 -10.10 8.41
C ALA A 73 -14.26 -9.17 9.24
N GLY A 74 -13.23 -9.72 9.92
CA GLY A 74 -12.26 -8.93 10.66
C GLY A 74 -11.47 -7.97 9.77
N ALA A 75 -11.03 -8.45 8.60
CA ALA A 75 -10.31 -7.63 7.64
C ALA A 75 -11.16 -6.44 7.15
N MET A 76 -12.42 -6.68 6.78
CA MET A 76 -13.34 -5.63 6.35
C MET A 76 -13.65 -4.63 7.46
N GLN A 77 -13.80 -5.09 8.71
CA GLN A 77 -14.00 -4.21 9.85
C GLN A 77 -12.81 -3.24 10.04
N ILE A 78 -11.57 -3.70 9.84
CA ILE A 78 -10.40 -2.81 9.87
C ILE A 78 -10.47 -1.76 8.77
N ILE A 79 -10.80 -2.17 7.55
CA ILE A 79 -10.89 -1.25 6.41
C ILE A 79 -12.02 -0.22 6.59
N ASP A 80 -13.17 -0.64 7.13
CA ASP A 80 -14.25 0.28 7.41
C ASP A 80 -13.89 1.25 8.54
N SER A 81 -13.18 0.77 9.58
CA SER A 81 -12.61 1.64 10.60
C SER A 81 -11.60 2.63 10.02
N LEU A 82 -10.80 2.25 9.03
CA LEU A 82 -9.88 3.17 8.37
C LEU A 82 -10.64 4.27 7.61
N LYS A 83 -11.71 3.91 6.90
CA LYS A 83 -12.54 4.88 6.17
C LYS A 83 -13.16 5.93 7.10
N THR A 84 -13.53 5.57 8.34
CA THR A 84 -14.10 6.55 9.29
C THR A 84 -13.08 7.56 9.81
N THR A 85 -11.78 7.29 9.68
CA THR A 85 -10.72 8.24 10.05
C THR A 85 -10.45 9.30 8.99
N LEU A 86 -10.92 9.09 7.77
CA LEU A 86 -10.76 10.03 6.67
C LEU A 86 -11.75 11.18 6.82
N ASN A 87 -11.26 12.41 6.75
CA ASN A 87 -12.14 13.56 6.74
C ASN A 87 -12.79 13.71 5.34
N SER A 88 -14.00 14.25 5.28
CA SER A 88 -14.65 14.61 4.00
C SER A 88 -14.06 15.89 3.38
N ALA A 89 -13.03 16.46 4.01
CA ALA A 89 -12.33 17.63 3.56
C ALA A 89 -11.67 17.41 2.20
N THR A 90 -11.54 18.50 1.45
CA THR A 90 -10.87 18.54 0.14
C THR A 90 -9.35 18.52 0.24
N ASP A 91 -8.73 18.12 1.35
CA ASP A 91 -7.28 17.91 1.48
C ASP A 91 -7.01 17.01 2.70
N PRO A 92 -6.11 16.01 2.62
CA PRO A 92 -5.67 15.26 3.78
C PRO A 92 -4.95 16.18 4.77
N GLN A 93 -5.36 16.14 6.02
CA GLN A 93 -4.90 17.01 7.10
C GLN A 93 -3.59 16.50 7.72
N SER A 94 -3.14 15.29 7.37
CA SER A 94 -1.90 14.71 7.89
C SER A 94 -1.27 13.67 6.96
N HIS A 95 0.02 13.41 7.15
CA HIS A 95 0.71 12.30 6.50
C HIS A 95 0.04 10.94 6.80
N ASN A 96 -0.47 10.75 8.02
CA ASN A 96 -1.18 9.51 8.39
C ASN A 96 -2.44 9.34 7.55
N GLU A 97 -3.22 10.41 7.36
CA GLU A 97 -4.42 10.37 6.51
C GLU A 97 -4.07 10.04 5.06
N MET A 98 -2.96 10.56 4.53
CA MET A 98 -2.45 10.16 3.21
C MET A 98 -2.16 8.65 3.13
N MET A 99 -1.56 8.08 4.17
CA MET A 99 -1.26 6.64 4.21
C MET A 99 -2.53 5.78 4.29
N VAL A 100 -3.63 6.28 4.86
CA VAL A 100 -4.91 5.55 4.89
C VAL A 100 -5.46 5.34 3.47
N TYR A 101 -5.39 6.34 2.58
CA TYR A 101 -5.83 6.16 1.18
C TYR A 101 -5.02 5.06 0.46
N ARG A 102 -3.70 5.04 0.66
CA ARG A 102 -2.81 3.98 0.14
C ARG A 102 -3.21 2.61 0.68
N ASP A 103 -3.38 2.51 1.99
CA ASP A 103 -3.67 1.26 2.68
C ASP A 103 -4.99 0.65 2.21
N ILE A 104 -6.03 1.46 2.01
CA ILE A 104 -7.33 0.99 1.48
C ILE A 104 -7.19 0.56 0.01
N ALA A 105 -6.48 1.32 -0.82
CA ALA A 105 -6.24 0.96 -2.22
C ALA A 105 -5.50 -0.38 -2.36
N MET A 106 -4.46 -0.58 -1.54
CA MET A 106 -3.68 -1.82 -1.48
C MET A 106 -4.53 -3.00 -1.04
N PHE A 107 -5.39 -2.81 -0.03
CA PHE A 107 -6.30 -3.86 0.42
C PHE A 107 -7.25 -4.32 -0.71
N TYR A 108 -7.91 -3.38 -1.39
CA TYR A 108 -8.82 -3.75 -2.47
C TYR A 108 -8.10 -4.38 -3.67
N ALA A 109 -6.87 -3.94 -3.99
CA ALA A 109 -6.04 -4.62 -4.97
C ALA A 109 -5.73 -6.06 -4.55
N TRP A 110 -5.37 -6.26 -3.29
CA TRP A 110 -5.11 -7.58 -2.73
C TRP A 110 -6.34 -8.48 -2.78
N MET A 111 -7.54 -7.92 -2.63
CA MET A 111 -8.81 -8.65 -2.77
C MET A 111 -9.16 -8.99 -4.24
N GLY A 112 -8.48 -8.38 -5.22
CA GLY A 112 -8.87 -8.48 -6.63
C GLY A 112 -10.00 -7.54 -7.03
N ASN A 113 -10.34 -6.56 -6.19
CA ASN A 113 -11.35 -5.54 -6.52
C ASN A 113 -10.68 -4.35 -7.21
N ALA A 114 -10.60 -4.43 -8.54
CA ALA A 114 -10.00 -3.41 -9.40
C ALA A 114 -10.67 -2.04 -9.27
N ASP A 115 -12.01 -2.00 -9.27
CA ASP A 115 -12.79 -0.75 -9.27
C ASP A 115 -12.60 0.05 -7.97
N GLU A 116 -12.71 -0.62 -6.82
CA GLU A 116 -12.47 0.03 -5.53
C GLU A 116 -10.99 0.42 -5.40
N SER A 117 -10.06 -0.47 -5.75
CA SER A 117 -8.63 -0.15 -5.68
C SER A 117 -8.31 1.10 -6.50
N LEU A 118 -8.79 1.17 -7.74
CA LEU A 118 -8.59 2.33 -8.61
C LEU A 118 -9.22 3.60 -8.02
N THR A 119 -10.44 3.51 -7.49
CA THR A 119 -11.12 4.65 -6.86
C THR A 119 -10.30 5.24 -5.71
N TRP A 120 -9.71 4.37 -4.88
CA TRP A 120 -8.85 4.80 -3.78
C TRP A 120 -7.49 5.32 -4.24
N LEU A 121 -6.90 4.74 -5.30
CA LEU A 121 -5.69 5.28 -5.92
C LEU A 121 -5.92 6.67 -6.52
N GLU A 122 -7.03 6.90 -7.24
CA GLU A 122 -7.36 8.21 -7.81
C GLU A 122 -7.44 9.29 -6.72
N ARG A 123 -8.02 8.95 -5.56
CA ARG A 123 -8.05 9.83 -4.37
C ARG A 123 -6.67 10.01 -3.75
N ALA A 124 -5.85 8.97 -3.65
CA ALA A 124 -4.49 9.10 -3.13
C ALA A 124 -3.65 10.06 -4.01
N PHE A 125 -3.70 9.86 -5.33
CA PHE A 125 -2.92 10.64 -6.30
C PHE A 125 -3.48 12.04 -6.58
N SER A 126 -4.70 12.38 -6.15
CA SER A 126 -5.17 13.77 -6.21
C SER A 126 -4.36 14.69 -5.30
N TRP A 127 -3.82 14.16 -4.20
CA TRP A 127 -3.07 14.89 -3.19
C TRP A 127 -1.55 14.86 -3.38
N SER A 128 -1.00 13.70 -3.72
CA SER A 128 0.45 13.54 -3.93
C SER A 128 0.72 12.69 -5.15
N HIS A 129 1.63 13.14 -6.01
CA HIS A 129 2.10 12.34 -7.16
C HIS A 129 2.86 11.08 -6.74
N ASP A 130 3.27 10.99 -5.47
CA ASP A 130 4.00 9.88 -4.87
C ASP A 130 3.20 9.25 -3.71
N ALA A 131 1.86 9.39 -3.73
CA ALA A 131 1.00 8.86 -2.68
C ALA A 131 1.14 7.32 -2.52
N VAL A 132 1.36 6.63 -3.64
CA VAL A 132 1.71 5.22 -3.68
C VAL A 132 2.92 5.07 -4.59
N GLY A 133 4.05 4.64 -4.03
CA GLY A 133 5.28 4.44 -4.79
C GLY A 133 5.10 3.40 -5.91
N SER A 134 5.72 3.63 -7.06
CA SER A 134 5.68 2.74 -8.23
C SER A 134 6.04 1.29 -7.88
N GLU A 135 7.02 1.12 -7.00
CA GLU A 135 7.54 -0.16 -6.53
C GLU A 135 6.48 -0.97 -5.79
N LEU A 136 5.54 -0.31 -5.11
CA LEU A 136 4.39 -0.98 -4.48
C LEU A 136 3.34 -1.35 -5.53
N ILE A 137 3.07 -0.48 -6.51
CA ILE A 137 2.15 -0.77 -7.62
C ILE A 137 2.65 -1.97 -8.44
N ASP A 138 3.96 -2.08 -8.66
CA ASP A 138 4.59 -3.17 -9.41
C ASP A 138 4.81 -4.44 -8.56
N SER A 139 4.55 -4.37 -7.25
CA SER A 139 4.69 -5.49 -6.33
C SER A 139 3.52 -6.48 -6.43
N GLY A 140 3.66 -7.62 -5.74
CA GLY A 140 2.62 -8.66 -5.72
C GLY A 140 1.33 -8.30 -5.03
N ILE A 141 1.23 -7.10 -4.45
CA ILE A 141 -0.02 -6.58 -3.89
C ILE A 141 -1.07 -6.37 -4.99
N PHE A 142 -0.65 -5.95 -6.18
CA PHE A 142 -1.55 -5.57 -7.28
C PHE A 142 -1.72 -6.64 -8.37
N ASP A 143 -1.11 -7.81 -8.23
CA ASP A 143 -1.17 -8.88 -9.24
C ASP A 143 -2.61 -9.29 -9.61
N ARG A 144 -3.54 -9.24 -8.65
CA ARG A 144 -4.93 -9.65 -8.89
C ARG A 144 -5.73 -8.65 -9.71
N VAL A 145 -5.26 -7.41 -9.83
CA VAL A 145 -5.93 -6.33 -10.56
C VAL A 145 -5.11 -5.82 -11.75
N SER A 146 -3.85 -6.25 -11.90
CA SER A 146 -2.93 -5.73 -12.92
C SER A 146 -3.35 -6.02 -14.36
N GLU A 147 -4.12 -7.08 -14.59
CA GLU A 147 -4.63 -7.47 -15.90
C GLU A 147 -6.02 -6.91 -16.20
N ASP A 148 -6.67 -6.23 -15.24
CA ASP A 148 -7.98 -5.63 -15.44
C ASP A 148 -7.88 -4.40 -16.39
N PRO A 149 -8.62 -4.37 -17.51
CA PRO A 149 -8.52 -3.27 -18.48
C PRO A 149 -8.92 -1.90 -17.93
N ASN A 150 -9.88 -1.85 -17.00
CA ASN A 150 -10.33 -0.60 -16.37
C ASN A 150 -9.25 -0.10 -15.41
N PHE A 151 -8.65 -1.00 -14.63
CA PHE A 151 -7.54 -0.69 -13.74
C PHE A 151 -6.34 -0.12 -14.51
N GLN A 152 -5.91 -0.79 -15.59
CA GLN A 152 -4.81 -0.33 -16.45
C GLN A 152 -5.09 1.04 -17.06
N SER A 153 -6.27 1.21 -17.64
CA SER A 153 -6.70 2.47 -18.24
C SER A 153 -6.78 3.59 -17.20
N GLY A 154 -7.25 3.28 -15.98
CA GLY A 154 -7.31 4.20 -14.86
C GLY A 154 -5.93 4.65 -14.39
N LEU A 155 -5.02 3.70 -14.14
CA LEU A 155 -3.63 4.02 -13.80
C LEU A 155 -2.97 4.89 -14.86
N GLN A 156 -3.22 4.63 -16.15
CA GLN A 156 -2.67 5.46 -17.22
C GLN A 156 -3.23 6.89 -17.21
N ARG A 157 -4.52 7.07 -16.88
CA ARG A 157 -5.12 8.41 -16.70
C ARG A 157 -4.49 9.15 -15.52
N ILE A 158 -4.28 8.46 -14.39
CA ILE A 158 -3.58 9.02 -13.21
C ILE A 158 -2.19 9.50 -13.62
N ARG A 159 -1.38 8.64 -14.25
CA ARG A 159 -0.02 8.96 -14.70
C ARG A 159 0.03 10.16 -15.65
N THR A 160 -0.89 10.20 -16.62
CA THR A 160 -1.01 11.31 -17.56
C THR A 160 -1.29 12.63 -16.83
N ARG A 161 -2.26 12.64 -15.91
CA ARG A 161 -2.61 13.83 -15.12
C ARG A 161 -1.46 14.31 -14.24
N ILE A 162 -0.72 13.39 -13.62
CA ILE A 162 0.48 13.71 -12.84
C ILE A 162 1.53 14.39 -13.73
N ALA A 163 1.83 13.80 -14.89
CA ALA A 163 2.81 14.35 -15.82
C ALA A 163 2.41 15.74 -16.34
N GLU A 164 1.12 15.96 -16.61
CA GLU A 164 0.59 17.28 -16.99
C GLU A 164 0.76 18.33 -15.89
N LYS A 165 0.40 17.99 -14.64
CA LYS A 165 0.60 18.89 -13.49
C LYS A 165 2.07 19.25 -13.30
N LEU A 166 2.97 18.26 -13.38
CA LEU A 166 4.42 18.49 -13.25
C LEU A 166 4.94 19.41 -14.36
N ARG A 167 4.50 19.21 -15.62
CA ARG A 167 4.86 20.11 -16.73
C ARG A 167 4.39 21.54 -16.51
N GLN A 168 3.19 21.74 -15.98
CA GLN A 168 2.66 23.08 -15.67
C GLN A 168 3.46 23.80 -14.57
N VAL A 169 3.95 23.05 -13.57
CA VAL A 169 4.79 23.62 -12.51
C VAL A 169 6.17 24.01 -13.04
N LEU A 170 6.78 23.16 -13.88
CA LEU A 170 8.13 23.41 -14.43
C LEU A 170 8.17 24.49 -15.52
N ALA A 171 7.02 24.83 -16.11
CA ALA A 171 6.89 25.89 -17.12
C ALA A 171 6.65 27.29 -16.52
N ARG A 172 6.55 27.40 -15.19
CA ARG A 172 6.46 28.66 -14.43
C ARG A 172 7.82 29.05 -13.88
#